data_AF-A0A0A9WNI7-F1
#
_entry.id   AF-A0A0A9WNI7-F1
#
_cell.length_a   1.000
_cell.length_b   1.000
_cell.length_c   1.000
_cell.angle_alpha   90.00
_cell.angle_beta   90.00
_cell.angle_gamma   90.00
#
_symmetry.space_group_name_H-M   'P 1'
#
loop_
_entity.id
_entity.type
_entity.pdbx_description
1 polymer ?
#
loop_
_entity_poly.entity_id
_entity_poly.type
_entity_poly.pdbx_seq_one_letter_code
_entity_poly.pdbx_strand_id
1 'polypeptide(L)'
;MNEQSIASARASVMVYDDTSKKWIPSGTSSGLSKVHIFQNISNNTFRVVARKLQDHEVVINCIILKGLKYNQATHTFHQWRDNKQVYGLNFSSREDADGFARAMTHALDVLNSNSLPRPPPQPMTQQPQTHYQQANGTYDEDMGYSPMVQRTAIYHQVSPGGPTRLDSSPSASHSRTMTRED
;
A
#
# COMPACT_ATOMS: atom_id res chain seq x y z
N MET A 1 8.53 -25.76 15.48
CA MET A 1 7.57 -24.63 15.49
C MET A 1 8.38 -23.42 15.03
N ASN A 2 8.22 -22.96 13.79
CA ASN A 2 9.20 -22.03 13.15
C ASN A 2 8.76 -20.56 13.21
N GLU A 3 7.72 -20.26 13.99
CA GLU A 3 7.24 -18.90 14.21
C GLU A 3 7.73 -18.37 15.55
N GLN A 4 8.37 -17.20 15.53
CA GLN A 4 8.87 -16.50 16.70
C GLN A 4 8.19 -15.14 16.83
N SER A 5 7.69 -14.82 18.02
CA SER A 5 7.19 -13.48 18.32
C SER A 5 8.38 -12.52 18.45
N ILE A 6 8.47 -11.52 17.59
CA ILE A 6 9.51 -10.49 17.65
C ILE A 6 9.06 -9.23 18.39
N ALA A 7 7.75 -9.07 18.60
CA ALA A 7 7.18 -8.03 19.43
C ALA A 7 5.83 -8.47 20.00
N SER A 8 5.48 -7.91 21.15
CA SER A 8 4.14 -8.01 21.73
C SER A 8 3.71 -6.65 22.29
N ALA A 9 2.44 -6.32 22.14
CA ALA A 9 1.85 -5.10 22.66
C ALA A 9 0.39 -5.33 23.07
N ARG A 10 -0.17 -4.43 23.87
CA ARG A 10 -1.60 -4.39 24.15
C ARG A 10 -2.24 -3.23 23.39
N ALA A 11 -3.30 -3.53 22.65
CA ALA A 11 -4.03 -2.52 21.88
C ALA A 11 -5.49 -2.91 21.66
N SER A 12 -6.36 -1.91 21.54
CA SER A 12 -7.69 -2.09 20.94
C SER A 12 -7.53 -2.16 19.43
N VAL A 13 -8.04 -3.22 18.82
CA VAL A 13 -7.99 -3.44 17.37
C VAL A 13 -9.22 -2.82 16.72
N MET A 14 -8.97 -1.99 15.72
CA MET A 14 -9.98 -1.31 14.93
C MET A 14 -9.82 -1.69 13.45
N VAL A 15 -10.94 -1.67 12.72
CA VAL A 15 -10.99 -1.75 11.27
C VAL A 15 -11.71 -0.52 10.73
N TYR A 16 -11.24 0.02 9.60
CA TYR A 16 -11.94 1.12 8.94
C TYR A 16 -13.06 0.54 8.07
N ASP A 17 -14.30 0.95 8.32
CA ASP A 17 -15.42 0.66 7.46
C ASP A 17 -15.56 1.78 6.41
N ASP A 18 -15.28 1.44 5.15
CA ASP A 18 -15.36 2.37 4.03
C ASP A 18 -16.79 2.83 3.71
N THR A 19 -17.82 2.10 4.17
CA THR A 19 -19.24 2.47 3.96
C THR A 19 -19.65 3.56 4.92
N SER A 20 -19.44 3.34 6.22
CA SER A 20 -19.79 4.31 7.27
C SER A 20 -18.70 5.34 7.58
N LYS A 21 -17.56 5.27 6.88
CA LYS A 21 -16.39 6.17 7.00
C LYS A 21 -15.88 6.31 8.43
N LYS A 22 -15.96 5.24 9.22
CA LYS A 22 -15.57 5.24 10.63
C LYS A 22 -14.72 4.05 11.00
N TRP A 23 -13.96 4.22 12.07
CA TRP A 23 -13.30 3.10 12.74
C TRP A 23 -14.32 2.33 13.57
N ILE A 24 -14.37 1.03 13.39
CA ILE A 24 -15.17 0.11 14.21
C ILE A 24 -14.25 -0.91 14.90
N PRO A 25 -14.61 -1.40 16.10
CA PRO A 25 -13.86 -2.47 16.74
C PRO A 25 -13.79 -3.71 15.83
N SER A 26 -12.62 -4.35 15.77
CA SER A 26 -12.50 -5.66 15.11
C SER A 26 -12.96 -6.78 16.04
N GLY A 27 -13.61 -7.78 15.45
CA GLY A 27 -14.17 -8.96 16.13
C GLY A 27 -15.56 -8.73 16.70
N THR A 28 -16.03 -9.72 17.46
CA THR A 28 -17.38 -9.71 18.06
C THR A 28 -17.50 -8.84 19.31
N SER A 29 -16.37 -8.54 19.96
CA SER A 29 -16.30 -7.80 21.22
C SER A 29 -15.40 -6.56 21.13
N SER A 30 -15.70 -5.52 21.90
CA SER A 30 -14.81 -4.37 22.10
C SER A 30 -13.76 -4.67 23.18
N GLY A 31 -12.61 -3.98 23.14
CA GLY A 31 -11.61 -4.02 24.21
C GLY A 31 -10.21 -4.41 23.74
N LEU A 32 -9.33 -4.60 24.71
CA LEU A 32 -7.91 -4.85 24.49
C LEU A 32 -7.65 -6.25 23.92
N SER A 33 -6.66 -6.30 23.04
CA SER A 33 -6.09 -7.51 22.47
C SER A 33 -4.61 -7.59 22.79
N LYS A 34 -4.09 -8.82 22.91
CA LYS A 34 -2.66 -9.08 22.84
C LYS A 34 -2.28 -9.17 21.37
N VAL A 35 -1.44 -8.25 20.92
CA VAL A 35 -1.00 -8.14 19.53
C VAL A 35 0.45 -8.59 19.44
N HIS A 36 0.75 -9.45 18.47
CA HIS A 36 2.07 -9.97 18.19
C HIS A 36 2.47 -9.69 16.74
N ILE A 37 3.76 -9.45 16.52
CA ILE A 37 4.38 -9.64 15.22
C ILE A 37 5.14 -10.97 15.29
N PHE A 38 4.76 -11.92 14.44
CA PHE A 38 5.45 -13.20 14.29
C PHE A 38 6.33 -13.18 13.05
N GLN A 39 7.52 -13.76 13.15
CA GLN A 39 8.39 -14.10 12.03
C GLN A 39 8.41 -15.61 11.84
N ASN A 40 8.14 -16.08 10.63
CA ASN A 40 8.48 -17.44 10.22
C ASN A 40 9.93 -17.43 9.71
N ILE A 41 10.85 -18.00 10.46
CA ILE A 41 12.29 -17.93 10.16
C ILE A 41 12.62 -18.69 8.87
N SER A 42 11.99 -19.84 8.64
CA SER A 42 12.26 -20.67 7.45
C SER A 42 11.86 -20.00 6.15
N ASN A 43 10.74 -19.28 6.17
CA ASN A 43 10.18 -18.65 4.98
C ASN A 43 10.53 -17.15 4.91
N ASN A 44 11.17 -16.62 5.96
CA ASN A 44 11.41 -15.20 6.19
C ASN A 44 10.17 -14.33 5.95
N THR A 45 9.01 -14.79 6.44
CA THR A 45 7.74 -14.06 6.35
C THR A 45 7.36 -13.49 7.71
N PHE A 46 6.60 -12.39 7.71
CA PHE A 46 6.11 -11.76 8.92
C PHE A 46 4.59 -11.64 8.91
N ARG A 47 3.96 -11.74 10.08
CA ARG A 47 2.52 -11.52 10.23
C ARG A 47 2.18 -10.84 11.54
N VAL A 48 1.16 -10.00 11.51
CA VAL A 48 0.52 -9.45 12.70
C VAL A 48 -0.62 -10.37 13.11
N VAL A 49 -0.66 -10.74 14.38
CA VAL A 49 -1.74 -11.53 14.98
C VAL A 49 -2.23 -10.82 16.22
N ALA A 50 -3.54 -10.63 16.32
CA ALA A 50 -4.15 -10.07 17.52
C ALA A 50 -5.22 -11.01 18.05
N ARG A 51 -5.15 -11.29 19.35
CA ARG A 51 -6.20 -12.04 20.07
C ARG A 51 -6.78 -11.20 21.19
N LYS A 52 -8.11 -11.17 21.30
CA LYS A 52 -8.79 -10.53 22.43
C LYS A 52 -8.31 -11.11 23.75
N LEU A 53 -8.22 -10.28 24.79
CA LEU A 53 -7.79 -10.74 26.12
C LEU A 53 -8.85 -11.59 26.82
N GLN A 54 -10.13 -11.37 26.52
CA GLN A 54 -11.25 -11.98 27.23
C GLN A 54 -11.57 -13.41 26.76
N ASP A 55 -11.71 -13.61 25.45
CA ASP A 55 -12.19 -14.85 24.83
C ASP A 55 -11.17 -15.47 23.86
N HIS A 56 -10.00 -14.84 23.71
CA HIS A 56 -8.95 -15.24 22.78
C HIS A 56 -9.37 -15.27 21.30
N GLU A 57 -10.45 -14.58 20.93
CA GLU A 57 -10.89 -14.40 19.54
C GLU A 57 -9.75 -13.82 18.70
N VAL A 58 -9.43 -14.45 17.57
CA VAL A 58 -8.45 -13.93 16.61
C VAL A 58 -9.10 -12.83 15.78
N VAL A 59 -8.68 -11.58 16.01
CA VAL A 59 -9.27 -10.39 15.37
C VAL A 59 -8.35 -9.71 14.36
N ILE A 60 -7.09 -10.15 14.28
CA ILE A 60 -6.17 -9.91 13.16
C ILE A 60 -5.40 -11.20 12.90
N ASN A 61 -5.29 -11.57 11.63
CA ASN A 61 -4.29 -12.50 11.13
C ASN A 61 -3.81 -12.02 9.75
N CYS A 62 -2.90 -11.05 9.74
CA CYS A 62 -2.50 -10.30 8.55
C CYS A 62 -1.04 -10.55 8.22
N ILE A 63 -0.73 -10.97 6.99
CA ILE A 63 0.65 -11.06 6.50
C ILE A 63 1.18 -9.63 6.28
N ILE A 64 2.42 -9.38 6.68
CA ILE A 64 3.14 -8.14 6.36
C ILE A 64 3.81 -8.34 5.00
N LEU A 65 3.32 -7.61 3.99
CA LEU A 65 3.87 -7.67 2.63
C LEU A 65 4.99 -6.64 2.44
N LYS A 66 5.90 -6.94 1.51
CA LYS A 66 6.88 -5.96 1.03
C LYS A 66 6.17 -4.69 0.55
N GLY A 67 6.69 -3.53 0.93
CA GLY A 67 6.12 -2.24 0.57
C GLY A 67 4.82 -1.88 1.29
N LEU A 68 4.40 -2.65 2.31
CA LEU A 68 3.30 -2.26 3.19
C LEU A 68 3.59 -0.88 3.80
N LYS A 69 2.58 -0.01 3.75
CA LYS A 69 2.66 1.35 4.29
C LYS A 69 2.14 1.35 5.72
N TYR A 70 3.06 1.44 6.67
CA TYR A 70 2.75 1.62 8.08
C TYR A 70 2.72 3.12 8.41
N ASN A 71 1.65 3.58 9.07
CA ASN A 71 1.45 4.98 9.41
C ASN A 71 1.20 5.13 10.92
N GLN A 72 2.07 5.87 11.59
CA GLN A 72 1.91 6.26 12.99
C GLN A 72 1.10 7.55 13.05
N ALA A 73 -0.24 7.43 13.01
CA ALA A 73 -1.13 8.58 12.92
C ALA A 73 -1.15 9.42 14.20
N THR A 74 -0.96 8.79 15.37
CA THR A 74 -0.67 9.46 16.64
C THR A 74 0.37 8.64 17.43
N HIS A 75 0.78 9.13 18.61
CA HIS A 75 1.70 8.41 19.51
C HIS A 75 1.18 7.06 20.01
N THR A 76 -0.13 6.79 19.92
CA THR A 76 -0.73 5.53 20.36
C THR A 76 -1.69 4.96 19.34
N PHE A 77 -1.86 5.58 18.16
CA PHE A 77 -2.73 5.09 17.11
C PHE A 77 -1.94 4.90 15.82
N HIS A 78 -1.70 3.63 15.46
CA HIS A 78 -0.98 3.26 14.25
C HIS A 78 -1.91 2.47 13.32
N GLN A 79 -1.73 2.62 12.01
CA GLN A 79 -2.58 1.99 11.01
C GLN A 79 -1.79 1.53 9.79
N TRP A 80 -2.36 0.56 9.08
CA TRP A 80 -1.88 0.12 7.78
C TRP A 80 -3.05 -0.46 6.98
N ARG A 81 -2.83 -0.64 5.67
CA ARG A 81 -3.80 -1.21 4.75
C ARG A 81 -3.22 -2.49 4.13
N ASP A 82 -4.03 -3.55 4.09
CA ASP A 82 -3.82 -4.70 3.22
C ASP A 82 -4.76 -4.61 1.99
N ASN A 83 -4.84 -5.67 1.18
CA ASN A 83 -5.64 -5.68 -0.04
C ASN A 83 -7.16 -5.54 0.19
N LYS A 84 -7.65 -5.76 1.41
CA LYS A 84 -9.09 -5.83 1.73
C LYS A 84 -9.50 -4.89 2.86
N GLN A 85 -8.60 -4.60 3.79
CA GLN A 85 -8.92 -4.01 5.08
C GLN A 85 -7.87 -2.97 5.48
N VAL A 86 -8.33 -1.87 6.08
CA VAL A 86 -7.47 -1.00 6.88
C VAL A 86 -7.58 -1.41 8.33
N TYR A 87 -6.44 -1.70 8.94
CA TYR A 87 -6.34 -1.98 10.37
C TYR A 87 -5.82 -0.75 11.10
N GLY A 88 -6.33 -0.56 12.31
CA GLY A 88 -5.87 0.43 13.27
C GLY A 88 -5.61 -0.25 14.61
N LEU A 89 -4.52 0.12 15.27
CA LEU A 89 -4.19 -0.29 16.63
C LEU A 89 -4.18 0.95 17.51
N ASN A 90 -5.07 0.98 18.51
CA ASN A 90 -5.02 1.96 19.58
C ASN A 90 -4.32 1.32 20.80
N PHE A 91 -3.03 1.58 20.94
CA PHE A 91 -2.16 0.99 21.96
C PHE A 91 -2.53 1.47 23.37
N SER A 92 -2.39 0.59 24.36
CA SER A 92 -2.66 0.95 25.76
C SER A 92 -1.63 1.89 26.37
N SER A 93 -0.43 1.98 25.77
CA SER A 93 0.61 2.92 26.17
C SER A 93 1.46 3.35 24.98
N ARG A 94 2.19 4.45 25.14
CA ARG A 94 3.17 4.92 24.15
C ARG A 94 4.33 3.93 24.02
N GLU A 95 4.77 3.34 25.12
CA GLU A 95 5.89 2.40 25.14
C GLU A 95 5.59 1.16 24.29
N ASP A 96 4.34 0.65 24.39
CA ASP A 96 3.84 -0.44 23.55
C ASP A 96 3.81 -0.04 22.07
N ALA A 97 3.31 1.17 21.78
CA ALA A 97 3.24 1.71 20.43
C ALA A 97 4.63 1.83 19.79
N ASP A 98 5.58 2.44 20.51
CA ASP A 98 6.97 2.64 20.08
C ASP A 98 7.69 1.30 19.89
N GLY A 99 7.48 0.35 20.81
CA GLY A 99 8.01 -1.01 20.71
C GLY A 99 7.50 -1.76 19.48
N PHE A 100 6.19 -1.69 19.23
CA PHE A 100 5.57 -2.31 18.07
C PHE A 100 6.02 -1.66 16.75
N ALA A 101 6.14 -0.34 16.72
CA ALA A 101 6.61 0.39 15.54
C ALA A 101 8.05 0.00 15.16
N ARG A 102 8.97 -0.12 16.13
CA ARG A 102 10.34 -0.57 15.86
C ARG A 102 10.38 -1.95 15.22
N ALA A 103 9.59 -2.89 15.73
CA ALA A 103 9.52 -4.25 15.19
C ALA A 103 8.86 -4.30 13.81
N MET A 104 7.83 -3.48 13.57
CA MET A 104 7.19 -3.35 12.25
C MET A 104 8.18 -2.80 11.22
N THR A 105 8.90 -1.72 11.53
CA THR A 105 9.94 -1.15 10.65
C THR A 105 11.02 -2.19 10.33
N HIS A 106 11.53 -2.89 11.35
CA HIS A 106 12.51 -3.97 11.14
C HIS A 106 11.98 -5.05 10.18
N ALA A 107 10.74 -5.51 10.36
CA ALA A 107 10.13 -6.49 9.47
C ALA A 107 10.06 -5.98 8.01
N LEU A 108 9.66 -4.73 7.81
CA LEU A 108 9.59 -4.10 6.49
C LEU A 108 10.99 -3.98 5.85
N ASP A 109 12.01 -3.60 6.61
CA ASP A 109 13.39 -3.49 6.14
C ASP A 109 13.96 -4.84 5.69
N VAL A 110 13.71 -5.91 6.45
CA VAL A 110 14.10 -7.27 6.08
C VAL A 110 13.40 -7.71 4.78
N LEU A 111 12.08 -7.47 4.67
CA LEU A 111 11.32 -7.79 3.46
C LEU A 111 11.78 -6.98 2.24
N ASN A 112 12.20 -5.74 2.44
CA ASN A 112 12.71 -4.87 1.39
C ASN A 112 14.11 -5.29 0.93
N SER A 113 14.99 -5.69 1.86
CA SER A 113 16.39 -6.07 1.61
C SER A 113 16.51 -7.40 0.87
N ASN A 114 15.53 -8.30 0.98
CA ASN A 114 15.53 -9.59 0.30
C ASN A 114 15.26 -9.51 -1.23
N SER A 115 15.14 -8.30 -1.81
CA SER A 115 15.33 -8.16 -3.26
C SER A 115 16.81 -8.10 -3.57
N LEU A 116 17.36 -9.21 -4.06
CA LEU A 116 18.62 -9.23 -4.78
C LEU A 116 18.68 -8.04 -5.77
N PRO A 117 19.85 -7.37 -5.93
CA PRO A 117 20.01 -6.42 -7.02
C PRO A 117 19.70 -7.15 -8.32
N ARG A 118 18.76 -6.60 -9.10
CA ARG A 118 18.51 -7.06 -10.48
C ARG A 118 19.87 -7.05 -11.19
N PRO A 119 20.33 -8.17 -11.77
CA PRO A 119 21.57 -8.15 -12.53
C PRO A 119 21.44 -7.11 -13.64
N PRO A 120 22.49 -6.32 -13.92
CA PRO A 120 22.44 -5.34 -14.99
C PRO A 120 22.08 -6.06 -16.31
N PRO A 121 21.30 -5.41 -17.21
CA PRO A 121 21.01 -5.99 -18.51
C PRO A 121 22.33 -6.34 -19.20
N GLN A 122 22.56 -7.63 -19.45
CA GLN A 122 23.73 -8.07 -20.20
C GLN A 122 23.62 -7.48 -21.63
N PRO A 123 24.68 -6.87 -22.17
CA PRO A 123 24.70 -6.48 -23.57
C PRO A 123 24.52 -7.73 -24.43
N MET A 124 23.49 -7.74 -25.28
CA MET A 124 23.30 -8.77 -26.30
C MET A 124 24.51 -8.76 -27.23
N THR A 125 25.38 -9.75 -27.11
CA THR A 125 26.39 -10.04 -28.13
C THR A 125 25.67 -10.64 -29.34
N GLN A 126 25.60 -9.84 -30.41
CA GLN A 126 25.13 -10.30 -31.72
C GLN A 126 26.07 -11.41 -32.20
N GLN A 127 25.55 -12.64 -32.33
CA GLN A 127 26.27 -13.73 -32.99
C GLN A 127 26.34 -13.43 -34.50
N PRO A 128 27.47 -13.66 -35.19
CA PRO A 128 27.56 -13.50 -36.63
C PRO A 128 26.80 -14.63 -37.34
N GLN A 129 25.78 -14.29 -38.13
CA GLN A 129 25.14 -15.25 -39.04
C GLN A 129 26.04 -15.48 -40.26
N THR A 130 26.45 -16.71 -40.49
CA THR A 130 27.14 -17.16 -41.71
C THR A 130 26.12 -17.35 -42.84
N HIS A 131 26.26 -16.55 -43.90
CA HIS A 131 25.47 -16.66 -45.14
C HIS A 131 26.14 -17.65 -46.11
N TYR A 132 25.40 -18.67 -46.54
CA TYR A 132 25.78 -19.52 -47.68
C TYR A 132 25.28 -18.90 -48.99
N GLN A 133 26.19 -18.77 -49.97
CA GLN A 133 25.91 -18.36 -51.34
C GLN A 133 25.63 -19.58 -52.21
N GLN A 134 24.49 -19.60 -52.90
CA GLN A 134 24.26 -20.43 -54.08
C GLN A 134 23.60 -19.62 -55.19
N ALA A 135 24.08 -19.88 -56.40
CA ALA A 135 23.92 -19.09 -57.60
C ALA A 135 22.73 -19.51 -58.47
N ASN A 136 22.35 -18.55 -59.32
CA ASN A 136 21.54 -18.61 -60.56
C ASN A 136 20.02 -18.77 -60.46
N GLY A 137 19.33 -17.68 -60.82
CA GLY A 137 17.93 -17.63 -61.21
C GLY A 137 17.51 -16.18 -61.50
N THR A 138 17.68 -15.76 -62.75
CA THR A 138 17.24 -14.48 -63.33
C THR A 138 15.71 -14.35 -63.35
N TYR A 139 15.13 -13.43 -62.56
CA TYR A 139 13.81 -12.86 -62.84
C TYR A 139 13.73 -11.41 -62.30
N ASP A 140 13.02 -10.61 -63.08
CA ASP A 140 12.91 -9.15 -63.16
C ASP A 140 12.30 -8.44 -61.92
N GLU A 141 12.54 -7.13 -61.85
CA GLU A 141 12.20 -6.17 -60.79
C GLU A 141 10.69 -6.02 -60.52
N ASP A 142 10.25 -6.05 -59.24
CA ASP A 142 9.24 -5.10 -58.76
C ASP A 142 9.17 -5.00 -57.21
N MET A 143 9.16 -3.75 -56.74
CA MET A 143 8.74 -3.20 -55.45
C MET A 143 9.03 -3.93 -54.12
N GLY A 144 9.95 -3.33 -53.36
CA GLY A 144 10.28 -3.68 -52.00
C GLY A 144 9.15 -3.52 -50.97
N TYR A 145 8.99 -4.56 -50.15
CA TYR A 145 8.30 -4.49 -48.87
C TYR A 145 9.33 -4.52 -47.73
N SER A 146 9.56 -3.35 -47.12
CA SER A 146 10.06 -3.27 -45.75
C SER A 146 8.86 -3.20 -44.80
N PRO A 147 8.70 -4.09 -43.81
CA PRO A 147 7.80 -3.82 -42.70
C PRO A 147 8.50 -2.84 -41.74
N MET A 148 8.33 -1.54 -41.98
CA MET A 148 8.66 -0.54 -40.97
C MET A 148 7.70 -0.67 -39.79
N VAL A 149 8.23 -1.25 -38.72
CA VAL A 149 7.75 -1.08 -37.36
C VAL A 149 7.96 0.38 -36.98
N GLN A 150 6.94 1.24 -37.04
CA GLN A 150 7.02 2.51 -36.33
C GLN A 150 5.66 3.21 -36.10
N ARG A 151 5.37 3.38 -34.81
CA ARG A 151 4.69 4.53 -34.17
C ARG A 151 3.26 4.82 -34.62
N THR A 152 2.31 4.41 -33.78
CA THR A 152 1.06 5.14 -33.60
C THR A 152 1.41 6.56 -33.14
N ALA A 153 1.06 7.53 -33.97
CA ALA A 153 1.23 8.95 -33.74
C ALA A 153 0.26 9.45 -32.66
N ILE A 154 0.84 10.18 -31.71
CA ILE A 154 0.38 11.47 -31.20
C ILE A 154 -0.80 12.09 -31.96
N TYR A 155 -1.97 12.17 -31.31
CA TYR A 155 -2.88 13.30 -31.51
C TYR A 155 -2.73 14.25 -30.32
N HIS A 156 -2.01 15.35 -30.56
CA HIS A 156 -2.43 16.65 -30.02
C HIS A 156 -3.81 16.94 -30.63
N GLN A 157 -4.74 17.61 -29.93
CA GLN A 157 -5.12 19.01 -30.17
C GLN A 157 -6.01 19.51 -29.02
N VAL A 158 -5.74 20.74 -28.63
CA VAL A 158 -6.35 21.55 -27.58
C VAL A 158 -7.73 22.06 -27.98
N SER A 159 -8.61 22.31 -27.02
CA SER A 159 -9.77 23.20 -27.21
C SER A 159 -9.91 24.14 -26.00
N PRO A 160 -10.18 25.44 -26.24
CA PRO A 160 -10.14 26.48 -25.22
C PRO A 160 -11.53 26.77 -24.64
N GLY A 161 -11.60 27.20 -23.37
CA GLY A 161 -12.80 27.86 -22.84
C GLY A 161 -13.11 27.57 -21.37
N GLY A 162 -12.41 28.25 -20.46
CA GLY A 162 -13.05 28.71 -19.21
C GLY A 162 -13.75 30.05 -19.46
N PRO A 163 -14.71 30.46 -18.61
CA PRO A 163 -14.27 31.39 -17.57
C PRO A 163 -15.00 31.31 -16.21
N THR A 164 -14.29 31.91 -15.25
CA THR A 164 -14.72 32.68 -14.07
C THR A 164 -15.34 31.99 -12.86
N ARG A 165 -14.56 32.07 -11.78
CA ARG A 165 -15.00 32.09 -10.39
C ARG A 165 -16.01 33.21 -10.17
N LEU A 166 -17.08 32.90 -9.43
CA LEU A 166 -17.83 33.87 -8.65
C LEU A 166 -17.48 33.65 -7.18
N ASP A 167 -16.66 34.57 -6.67
CA ASP A 167 -16.63 34.92 -5.26
C ASP A 167 -17.92 35.69 -4.93
N SER A 168 -18.60 35.31 -3.86
CA SER A 168 -19.57 36.17 -3.19
C SER A 168 -19.80 35.65 -1.78
N SER A 169 -18.95 36.11 -0.86
CA SER A 169 -19.36 36.37 0.51
C SER A 169 -20.14 37.69 0.54
N PRO A 170 -21.17 37.80 1.38
CA PRO A 170 -21.28 38.98 2.21
C PRO A 170 -21.49 38.63 3.69
N SER A 171 -20.67 39.28 4.51
CA SER A 171 -20.90 39.48 5.94
C SER A 171 -22.19 40.29 6.17
N ALA A 172 -23.06 39.82 7.08
CA ALA A 172 -23.86 40.70 7.91
C ALA A 172 -24.35 39.97 9.17
N SER A 173 -23.83 40.46 10.29
CA SER A 173 -24.26 40.32 11.66
C SER A 173 -25.78 40.42 11.84
N HIS A 174 -26.39 39.52 12.62
CA HIS A 174 -27.55 39.87 13.44
C HIS A 174 -27.49 39.16 14.80
N SER A 175 -27.19 40.01 15.77
CA SER A 175 -27.52 40.04 17.19
C SER A 175 -28.46 38.97 17.75
N ARG A 176 -28.04 38.41 18.88
CA ARG A 176 -28.90 37.85 19.93
C ARG A 176 -30.01 38.85 20.27
N THR A 177 -31.25 38.41 20.20
CA THR A 177 -32.36 39.02 20.95
C THR A 177 -32.75 38.05 22.06
N MET A 178 -32.63 38.54 23.30
CA MET A 178 -33.21 37.95 24.49
C MET A 178 -34.73 37.86 24.34
N THR A 179 -35.31 36.69 24.51
CA THR A 179 -36.70 36.56 24.96
C THR A 179 -36.66 36.26 26.45
N ARG A 180 -37.03 37.28 27.23
CA ARG A 180 -37.46 37.20 28.62
C ARG A 180 -38.98 37.39 28.58
N GLU A 181 -39.72 36.43 29.13
CA GLU A 181 -41.17 36.40 29.45
C GLU A 181 -41.46 34.92 29.76
N ASP A 182 -42.06 34.47 30.86
CA ASP A 182 -42.42 35.01 32.17
C ASP A 182 -42.24 33.84 33.16
#